data_AF-A0A7C5RNZ2-F1
#
_entry.id   AF-A0A7C5RNZ2-F1
#
_cell.length_a   1.000
_cell.length_b   1.000
_cell.length_c   1.000
_cell.angle_alpha   90.00
_cell.angle_beta   90.00
_cell.angle_gamma   90.00
#
_symmetry.space_group_name_H-M   'P 1'
#
loop_
_entity.id
_entity.type
_entity.pdbx_description
1 polymer ?
#
loop_
_entity_poly.entity_id
_entity_poly.type
_entity_poly.pdbx_seq_one_letter_code
_entity_poly.pdbx_strand_id
1 'polypeptide(L)'
;MSLLNFFDPGFWASLTMLGYTGIFLASFLGSLLPFVSGPYVPPIILGIVAGRLDPASTALLSAAGAASGKVILFNVFKGGRRLLSRGSLERIEPLERVLRRYGWVAVLLTAATPLPDDIMYLLLAVAGYRSAYFFPLVFAGKLLITTAVAYVAFYWAGLACLLVECGPTGITPESALLFGILSAGAAMGLVYLITRLDWGSILKRVGLDA
;
A
#
# COMPACT_ATOMS: atom_id res chain seq x y z
N MET A 1 18.25 19.97 -1.67
CA MET A 1 17.63 18.86 -0.94
C MET A 1 18.03 17.58 -1.66
N SER A 2 18.95 16.80 -1.10
CA SER A 2 19.48 15.58 -1.75
C SER A 2 18.41 14.49 -1.78
N LEU A 3 18.35 13.69 -2.86
CA LEU A 3 17.48 12.52 -2.97
C LEU A 3 17.67 11.52 -1.81
N LEU A 4 18.85 11.53 -1.17
CA LEU A 4 19.18 10.70 -0.01
C LEU A 4 18.33 11.01 1.23
N ASN A 5 17.91 12.25 1.43
CA ASN A 5 17.09 12.63 2.59
C ASN A 5 15.65 12.10 2.50
N PHE A 6 15.21 11.68 1.31
CA PHE A 6 13.87 11.11 1.13
C PHE A 6 13.74 9.70 1.75
N PHE A 7 14.84 8.95 1.81
CA PHE A 7 14.88 7.62 2.40
C PHE A 7 15.25 7.63 3.89
N ASP A 8 15.49 8.82 4.46
CA ASP A 8 15.75 8.99 5.88
C ASP A 8 14.45 8.83 6.69
N PRO A 9 14.38 7.92 7.68
CA PRO A 9 13.25 7.83 8.61
C PRO A 9 12.88 9.17 9.26
N GLY A 10 13.86 10.06 9.51
CA GLY A 10 13.65 11.38 10.10
C GLY A 10 12.80 12.32 9.22
N PHE A 11 12.89 12.18 7.89
CA PHE A 11 12.08 12.94 6.95
C PHE A 11 10.59 12.57 7.07
N TRP A 12 10.29 11.27 7.09
CA TRP A 12 8.92 10.77 7.23
C TRP A 12 8.34 11.09 8.60
N ALA A 13 9.15 10.99 9.66
CA ALA A 13 8.74 11.38 11.01
C ALA A 13 8.41 12.87 11.11
N SER A 14 9.17 13.73 10.41
CA SER A 14 8.90 15.17 10.38
C SER A 14 7.58 15.49 9.66
N LEU A 15 7.27 14.76 8.58
CA LEU A 15 6.01 14.90 7.87
C LEU A 15 4.82 14.46 8.73
N THR A 16 4.93 13.36 9.48
CA THR A 16 3.83 12.90 10.34
C THR A 16 3.54 13.84 11.51
N MET A 17 4.49 14.70 11.91
CA MET A 17 4.22 15.79 12.88
C MET A 17 3.20 16.82 12.38
N LEU A 18 3.00 16.93 11.06
CA LEU A 18 1.98 17.79 10.46
C LEU A 18 0.56 17.16 10.53
N GLY A 19 0.41 16.02 11.21
CA GLY A 19 -0.85 15.30 11.37
C GLY A 19 -1.43 14.82 10.04
N TYR A 20 -2.73 14.99 9.86
CA TYR A 20 -3.48 14.59 8.67
C TYR A 20 -2.92 15.13 7.35
N THR A 21 -2.51 16.40 7.32
CA THR A 21 -1.87 17.03 6.16
C THR A 21 -0.54 16.36 5.85
N GLY A 22 0.21 16.01 6.89
CA GLY A 22 1.46 15.26 6.80
C GLY A 22 1.29 13.90 6.12
N ILE A 23 0.26 13.14 6.52
CA ILE A 23 -0.06 11.85 5.91
C ILE A 23 -0.39 12.00 4.43
N PHE A 24 -1.23 12.98 4.07
CA PHE A 24 -1.54 13.24 2.66
C PHE A 24 -0.28 13.54 1.86
N LEU A 25 0.55 14.48 2.32
CA LEU A 25 1.77 14.90 1.63
C LEU A 25 2.79 13.77 1.52
N ALA A 26 2.98 13.01 2.60
CA ALA A 26 3.86 11.85 2.61
C ALA A 26 3.43 10.81 1.58
N SER A 27 2.15 10.43 1.57
CA SER A 27 1.61 9.46 0.61
C SER A 27 1.63 9.98 -0.84
N PHE A 28 1.41 11.28 -1.02
CA PHE A 28 1.50 11.95 -2.33
C PHE A 28 2.92 11.92 -2.88
N LEU A 29 3.89 12.45 -2.14
CA LEU A 29 5.30 12.50 -2.55
C LEU A 29 5.86 11.08 -2.71
N GLY A 30 5.50 10.17 -1.81
CA GLY A 30 5.79 8.75 -1.90
C GLY A 30 5.33 8.12 -3.21
N SER A 31 4.13 8.47 -3.66
CA SER A 31 3.53 7.88 -4.86
C SER A 31 3.95 8.55 -6.17
N LEU A 32 4.72 9.64 -6.11
CA LEU A 32 5.33 10.25 -7.29
C LEU A 32 6.60 9.51 -7.76
N LEU A 33 7.21 8.70 -6.89
CA LEU A 33 8.38 7.92 -7.25
C LEU A 33 7.97 6.74 -8.15
N PRO A 34 8.48 6.67 -9.39
CA PRO A 34 8.21 5.53 -10.25
C PRO A 34 8.97 4.30 -9.75
N PHE A 35 8.30 3.15 -9.81
CA PHE A 35 8.84 1.83 -9.49
C PHE A 35 9.25 1.64 -8.01
N VAL A 36 8.80 2.53 -7.12
CA VAL A 36 9.00 2.41 -5.68
C VAL A 36 7.65 2.21 -5.03
N SER A 37 7.32 0.96 -4.74
CA SER A 37 6.03 0.59 -4.16
C SER A 37 6.05 0.71 -2.64
N GLY A 38 5.03 1.35 -2.06
CA GLY A 38 4.85 1.36 -0.62
C GLY A 38 5.41 2.52 0.23
N PRO A 39 6.03 3.62 -0.27
CA PRO A 39 6.43 4.74 0.60
C PRO A 39 5.27 5.40 1.38
N TYR A 40 4.01 5.14 0.97
CA TYR A 40 2.80 5.62 1.64
C TYR A 40 2.40 4.80 2.88
N VAL A 41 2.98 3.61 3.10
CA VAL A 41 2.63 2.72 4.22
C VAL A 41 3.26 3.17 5.55
N PRO A 42 4.56 3.49 5.65
CA PRO A 42 5.18 3.89 6.90
C PRO A 42 4.52 5.12 7.57
N PRO A 43 4.14 6.20 6.85
CA PRO A 43 3.46 7.35 7.45
C PRO A 43 2.14 6.98 8.14
N ILE A 44 1.36 6.07 7.56
CA ILE A 44 0.09 5.59 8.14
C ILE A 44 0.36 4.89 9.48
N ILE A 45 1.30 3.94 9.49
CA ILE A 45 1.64 3.16 10.69
C ILE A 45 2.14 4.09 11.80
N LEU A 46 3.07 4.99 11.48
CA LEU A 46 3.63 5.93 12.45
C LEU A 46 2.57 6.88 13.02
N GLY A 47 1.68 7.42 12.18
CA GLY A 47 0.62 8.32 12.61
C GLY A 47 -0.39 7.68 13.58
N ILE A 48 -0.70 6.40 13.37
CA ILE A 48 -1.64 5.63 14.18
C ILE A 48 -1.00 5.12 15.46
N VAL A 49 0.19 4.50 15.36
CA VAL A 49 0.90 3.93 16.53
C VAL A 49 1.31 5.02 17.52
N ALA A 50 1.61 6.24 17.05
CA ALA A 50 1.86 7.38 17.93
C ALA A 50 0.60 7.85 18.69
N GLY A 51 -0.58 7.27 18.45
CA GLY A 51 -1.84 7.62 19.10
C GLY A 51 -2.39 9.00 18.70
N ARG A 52 -1.90 9.58 17.59
CA ARG A 52 -2.20 10.98 17.23
C ARG A 52 -3.35 11.13 16.24
N LEU A 53 -3.67 10.09 15.48
CA LEU A 53 -4.60 10.17 14.36
C LEU A 53 -5.62 9.02 14.36
N ASP A 54 -6.84 9.35 13.94
CA ASP A 54 -7.90 8.38 13.72
C ASP A 54 -7.61 7.49 12.49
N PRO A 55 -7.79 6.16 12.57
CA PRO A 55 -7.47 5.24 11.48
C PRO A 55 -8.27 5.52 10.20
N ALA A 56 -9.56 5.86 10.29
CA ALA A 56 -10.40 6.08 9.11
C ALA A 56 -9.98 7.34 8.34
N SER A 57 -9.76 8.44 9.07
CA SER A 57 -9.31 9.72 8.51
C SER A 57 -7.90 9.61 7.91
N THR A 58 -7.01 8.89 8.59
CA THR A 58 -5.64 8.60 8.11
C THR A 58 -5.67 7.79 6.81
N ALA A 59 -6.48 6.73 6.75
CA ALA A 59 -6.63 5.90 5.56
C ALA A 59 -7.16 6.70 4.36
N LEU A 60 -8.18 7.53 4.58
CA LEU A 60 -8.79 8.37 3.55
C LEU A 60 -7.79 9.36 2.95
N LEU A 61 -7.07 10.11 3.80
CA LEU A 61 -6.12 11.11 3.36
C LEU A 61 -4.88 10.50 2.72
N SER A 62 -4.42 9.36 3.26
CA SER A 62 -3.33 8.61 2.64
C SER A 62 -3.72 8.11 1.25
N ALA A 63 -4.93 7.56 1.09
CA ALA A 63 -5.44 7.11 -0.20
C ALA A 63 -5.59 8.27 -1.19
N ALA A 64 -6.10 9.42 -0.74
CA ALA A 64 -6.23 10.62 -1.56
C ALA A 64 -4.86 11.14 -2.04
N GLY A 65 -3.89 11.22 -1.13
CA GLY A 65 -2.51 11.62 -1.45
C GLY A 65 -1.87 10.66 -2.45
N ALA A 66 -1.91 9.36 -2.16
CA ALA A 66 -1.34 8.33 -3.02
C ALA A 66 -1.96 8.32 -4.43
N ALA A 67 -3.30 8.35 -4.52
CA ALA A 67 -4.00 8.38 -5.80
C ALA A 67 -3.66 9.62 -6.62
N SER A 68 -3.56 10.79 -5.96
CA SER A 68 -3.18 12.05 -6.62
C SER A 68 -1.77 11.97 -7.21
N GLY A 69 -0.80 11.42 -6.46
CA GLY A 69 0.56 11.20 -6.95
C GLY A 69 0.59 10.24 -8.15
N LYS A 70 -0.17 9.13 -8.07
CA LYS A 70 -0.26 8.15 -9.16
C LYS A 70 -0.91 8.72 -10.42
N VAL A 71 -1.89 9.63 -10.32
CA VAL A 71 -2.46 10.30 -11.51
C VAL A 71 -1.41 11.13 -12.23
N ILE A 72 -0.59 11.88 -11.49
CA ILE A 72 0.50 12.67 -12.09
C ILE A 72 1.46 11.74 -12.80
N LEU A 73 1.94 10.69 -12.12
CA LEU A 73 2.86 9.73 -12.70
C LEU A 73 2.28 9.00 -13.93
N PHE A 74 1.01 8.59 -13.86
CA PHE A 74 0.30 7.98 -14.98
C PHE A 74 0.23 8.90 -16.20
N ASN A 75 -0.02 10.19 -15.99
CA ASN A 75 -0.03 11.17 -17.08
C ASN A 75 1.37 11.40 -17.66
N VAL A 76 2.43 11.34 -16.84
CA VAL A 76 3.83 11.36 -17.32
C VAL A 76 4.10 10.16 -18.23
N PHE A 77 3.75 8.94 -17.78
CA PHE A 77 3.88 7.73 -18.59
C PHE A 77 3.10 7.82 -19.91
N LYS A 78 1.89 8.37 -19.85
CA LYS A 78 1.05 8.58 -21.02
C LYS A 78 1.64 9.60 -22.00
N GLY A 79 2.31 10.63 -21.48
CA GLY A 79 3.09 11.57 -22.29
C GLY A 79 4.20 10.86 -23.08
N GLY A 80 4.87 9.88 -22.46
CA GLY A 80 5.88 9.04 -23.08
C GLY A 80 5.39 8.26 -24.31
N ARG A 81 4.09 7.93 -24.41
CA ARG A 81 3.49 7.28 -25.59
C ARG A 81 3.79 8.06 -26.88
N ARG A 82 3.91 9.38 -26.83
CA ARG A 82 4.19 10.23 -28.00
C ARG A 82 5.59 10.01 -28.58
N LEU A 83 6.49 9.40 -27.82
CA LEU A 83 7.86 9.07 -28.25
C LEU A 83 7.92 7.75 -29.04
N LEU A 84 6.83 6.97 -29.06
CA LEU A 84 6.79 5.68 -29.74
C LEU A 84 6.56 5.83 -31.25
N SER A 85 7.26 5.02 -32.03
CA SER A 85 7.07 4.95 -33.49
C SER A 85 5.70 4.35 -33.85
N ARG A 86 5.21 4.61 -35.07
CA ARG A 86 3.96 4.00 -35.58
C ARG A 86 3.98 2.48 -35.53
N GLY A 87 5.08 1.86 -35.95
CA GLY A 87 5.25 0.41 -35.89
C GLY A 87 5.26 -0.15 -34.46
N SER A 88 5.76 0.62 -33.47
CA SER A 88 5.66 0.24 -32.05
C SER A 88 4.22 0.31 -31.52
N LEU A 89 3.46 1.32 -31.95
CA LEU A 89 2.05 1.49 -31.57
C LEU A 89 1.18 0.36 -32.16
N GLU A 90 1.40 0.00 -33.43
CA GLU A 90 0.71 -1.14 -34.07
C GLU A 90 0.96 -2.46 -33.33
N ARG A 91 2.18 -2.67 -32.82
CA ARG A 91 2.52 -3.88 -32.03
C ARG A 91 1.81 -3.91 -30.67
N ILE A 92 1.49 -2.76 -30.08
CA ILE A 92 0.83 -2.66 -28.77
C ILE A 92 -0.71 -2.66 -28.90
N GLU A 93 -1.25 -2.42 -30.08
CA GLU A 93 -2.70 -2.36 -30.33
C GLU A 93 -3.52 -3.55 -29.77
N PRO A 94 -3.07 -4.82 -29.86
CA PRO A 94 -3.79 -5.94 -29.25
C PRO A 94 -3.92 -5.80 -27.73
N LEU A 95 -2.86 -5.33 -27.06
CA LEU A 95 -2.85 -5.05 -25.63
C LEU A 95 -3.82 -3.90 -25.30
N GLU A 96 -3.88 -2.86 -26.13
CA GLU A 96 -4.85 -1.77 -25.96
C GLU A 96 -6.29 -2.27 -25.96
N ARG A 97 -6.64 -3.18 -26.87
CA ARG A 97 -8.00 -3.76 -26.95
C ARG A 97 -8.37 -4.50 -25.67
N VAL A 98 -7.45 -5.29 -25.11
CA VAL A 98 -7.66 -6.02 -23.85
C VAL A 98 -7.81 -5.05 -22.68
N LEU A 99 -6.88 -4.11 -22.54
CA LEU A 99 -6.89 -3.14 -21.45
C LEU A 99 -8.05 -2.14 -21.53
N ARG A 100 -8.60 -1.88 -22.72
CA ARG A 100 -9.84 -1.09 -22.85
C ARG A 100 -11.05 -1.80 -22.24
N ARG A 101 -11.10 -3.13 -22.27
CA ARG A 101 -12.21 -3.93 -21.73
C ARG A 101 -12.01 -4.29 -20.25
N TYR A 102 -10.81 -4.70 -19.88
CA TYR A 102 -10.50 -5.24 -18.55
C TYR A 102 -9.55 -4.36 -17.72
N GLY A 103 -9.07 -3.24 -18.26
CA GLY A 103 -8.10 -2.38 -17.59
C GLY A 103 -8.61 -1.80 -16.27
N TRP A 104 -9.92 -1.65 -16.10
CA TRP A 104 -10.48 -1.21 -14.82
C TRP A 104 -10.24 -2.23 -13.69
N VAL A 105 -10.36 -3.53 -14.00
CA VAL A 105 -10.06 -4.64 -13.06
C VAL A 105 -8.58 -4.60 -12.71
N ALA A 106 -7.72 -4.48 -13.72
CA ALA A 106 -6.28 -4.42 -13.54
C ALA A 106 -5.89 -3.23 -12.64
N VAL A 107 -6.42 -2.03 -12.90
CA VAL A 107 -6.15 -0.85 -12.05
C VAL A 107 -6.57 -1.11 -10.61
N LEU A 108 -7.79 -1.61 -10.40
CA LEU A 108 -8.35 -1.81 -9.07
C LEU A 108 -7.58 -2.86 -8.27
N LEU A 109 -7.33 -4.03 -8.86
CA LEU A 109 -6.59 -5.12 -8.19
C LEU A 109 -5.16 -4.70 -7.86
N THR A 110 -4.47 -4.02 -8.78
CA THR A 110 -3.10 -3.58 -8.54
C THR A 110 -3.05 -2.45 -7.50
N ALA A 111 -4.06 -1.56 -7.47
CA ALA A 111 -4.17 -0.51 -6.45
C ALA A 111 -4.50 -1.06 -5.06
N ALA A 112 -5.34 -2.09 -4.98
CA ALA A 112 -5.82 -2.71 -3.74
C ALA A 112 -4.83 -3.70 -3.11
N THR A 113 -3.68 -3.93 -3.75
CA THR A 113 -2.65 -4.83 -3.28
C THR A 113 -1.32 -4.09 -3.08
N PRO A 114 -0.41 -4.60 -2.25
CA PRO A 114 0.95 -4.04 -2.11
C PRO A 114 1.85 -4.41 -3.32
N LEU A 115 1.27 -4.75 -4.48
CA LEU A 115 1.99 -5.12 -5.68
C LEU A 115 2.67 -3.89 -6.32
N PRO A 116 3.73 -4.09 -7.11
CA PRO A 116 4.36 -3.04 -7.88
C PRO A 116 3.45 -2.52 -8.99
N ASP A 117 2.63 -1.53 -8.63
CA ASP A 117 1.55 -0.98 -9.43
C ASP A 117 2.02 -0.13 -10.62
N ASP A 118 3.21 0.46 -10.53
CA ASP A 118 3.77 1.35 -11.57
C ASP A 118 4.00 0.67 -12.91
N ILE A 119 4.41 -0.60 -12.94
CA ILE A 119 4.60 -1.34 -14.19
C ILE A 119 3.25 -1.52 -14.90
N MET A 120 2.22 -1.90 -14.15
CA MET A 120 0.87 -2.06 -14.69
C MET A 120 0.32 -0.72 -15.19
N TYR A 121 0.54 0.35 -14.43
CA TYR A 121 0.10 1.70 -14.78
C TYR A 121 0.84 2.25 -16.00
N LEU A 122 2.14 1.97 -16.15
CA LEU A 122 2.91 2.27 -17.35
C LEU A 122 2.32 1.58 -18.58
N LEU A 123 2.04 0.27 -18.49
CA LEU A 123 1.44 -0.49 -19.58
C LEU A 123 0.07 0.08 -19.98
N LEU A 124 -0.78 0.40 -19.00
CA LEU A 124 -2.08 1.04 -19.20
C LEU A 124 -1.96 2.44 -19.82
N ALA A 125 -1.01 3.24 -19.34
CA ALA A 125 -0.77 4.60 -19.83
C ALA A 125 -0.28 4.59 -21.29
N VAL A 126 0.69 3.72 -21.58
CA VAL A 126 1.17 3.47 -22.94
C VAL A 126 0.05 2.94 -23.79
N ALA A 127 -0.82 2.06 -23.31
CA ALA A 127 -1.97 1.54 -24.04
C ALA A 127 -3.13 2.56 -24.24
N GLY A 128 -2.96 3.81 -23.84
CA GLY A 128 -3.93 4.88 -24.08
C GLY A 128 -5.13 4.90 -23.12
N TYR A 129 -5.06 4.21 -21.99
CA TYR A 129 -6.13 4.21 -20.98
C TYR A 129 -6.48 5.64 -20.52
N ARG A 130 -7.77 5.93 -20.30
CA ARG A 130 -8.25 7.29 -20.02
C ARG A 130 -7.99 7.65 -18.56
N SER A 131 -7.25 8.73 -18.32
CA SER A 131 -6.87 9.20 -16.99
C SER A 131 -8.07 9.53 -16.09
N ALA A 132 -9.21 9.93 -16.68
CA ALA A 132 -10.44 10.23 -15.96
C ALA A 132 -11.01 9.01 -15.20
N TYR A 133 -10.87 7.79 -15.76
CA TYR A 133 -11.29 6.56 -15.07
C TYR A 133 -10.21 6.00 -14.14
N PHE A 134 -8.97 6.43 -14.32
CA PHE A 134 -7.84 5.96 -13.53
C PHE A 134 -7.91 6.42 -12.08
N PHE A 135 -8.14 7.72 -11.83
CA PHE A 135 -8.20 8.28 -10.47
C PHE A 135 -9.20 7.55 -9.55
N PRO A 136 -10.50 7.42 -9.89
CA PRO A 136 -11.46 6.79 -8.97
C PRO A 136 -11.12 5.32 -8.69
N LEU A 137 -10.57 4.59 -9.66
CA LEU A 137 -10.18 3.18 -9.47
C LEU A 137 -8.94 3.04 -8.58
N VAL A 138 -7.91 3.86 -8.81
CA VAL A 138 -6.72 3.87 -7.95
C VAL A 138 -7.09 4.32 -6.55
N PHE A 139 -7.89 5.37 -6.41
CA PHE A 139 -8.36 5.84 -5.12
C PHE A 139 -9.13 4.76 -4.37
N ALA A 140 -10.07 4.07 -5.02
CA ALA A 140 -10.83 2.98 -4.39
C ALA A 140 -9.92 1.83 -3.93
N GLY A 141 -8.99 1.39 -4.78
CA GLY A 141 -8.04 0.35 -4.40
C GLY A 141 -7.09 0.79 -3.28
N LYS A 142 -6.54 2.01 -3.38
CA LYS A 142 -5.68 2.59 -2.33
C LYS A 142 -6.44 2.72 -1.03
N LEU A 143 -7.69 3.18 -1.05
CA LEU A 143 -8.53 3.27 0.15
C LEU A 143 -8.71 1.91 0.81
N LEU A 144 -8.92 0.84 0.03
CA LEU A 144 -9.03 -0.51 0.55
C LEU A 144 -7.76 -0.94 1.32
N ILE A 145 -6.60 -0.82 0.68
CA ILE A 145 -5.33 -1.26 1.30
C ILE A 145 -4.90 -0.31 2.43
N THR A 146 -5.07 1.01 2.31
CA THR A 146 -4.71 1.96 3.37
C THR A 146 -5.62 1.82 4.57
N THR A 147 -6.91 1.50 4.37
CA THR A 147 -7.84 1.17 5.46
C THR A 147 -7.41 -0.10 6.17
N ALA A 148 -7.10 -1.17 5.43
CA ALA A 148 -6.61 -2.40 6.01
C ALA A 148 -5.34 -2.16 6.85
N VAL A 149 -4.35 -1.46 6.30
CA VAL A 149 -3.11 -1.08 7.00
C VAL A 149 -3.41 -0.25 8.25
N ALA A 150 -4.29 0.75 8.14
CA ALA A 150 -4.61 1.65 9.24
C ALA A 150 -5.26 0.92 10.42
N TYR A 151 -6.27 0.10 10.15
CA TYR A 151 -6.95 -0.66 11.20
C TYR A 151 -6.06 -1.76 11.78
N VAL A 152 -5.25 -2.44 10.97
CA VAL A 152 -4.25 -3.40 11.48
C VAL A 152 -3.28 -2.69 12.42
N ALA A 153 -2.76 -1.52 12.04
CA ALA A 153 -1.87 -0.75 12.91
C ALA A 153 -2.57 -0.30 14.22
N PHE A 154 -3.83 0.12 14.13
CA PHE A 154 -4.62 0.56 15.29
C PHE A 154 -4.88 -0.58 16.28
N TYR A 155 -5.38 -1.72 15.80
CA TYR A 155 -5.64 -2.89 16.65
C TYR A 155 -4.34 -3.47 17.21
N TRP A 156 -3.26 -3.49 16.42
CA TRP A 156 -1.96 -3.94 16.88
C TRP A 156 -1.40 -3.05 18.00
N ALA A 157 -1.50 -1.72 17.84
CA ALA A 157 -1.10 -0.77 18.88
C ALA A 157 -1.94 -0.93 20.16
N GLY A 158 -3.25 -1.13 20.02
CA GLY A 158 -4.14 -1.39 21.16
C GLY A 158 -3.83 -2.71 21.87
N LEU A 159 -3.56 -3.78 21.11
CA LEU A 159 -3.16 -5.08 21.66
C LEU A 159 -1.81 -4.99 22.38
N ALA A 160 -0.83 -4.31 21.79
CA ALA A 160 0.46 -4.06 22.42
C ALA A 160 0.28 -3.27 23.74
N CYS A 161 -0.60 -2.28 23.75
CA CYS A 161 -0.92 -1.48 24.93
C CYS A 161 -1.59 -2.28 26.05
N LEU A 162 -2.49 -3.20 25.69
CA LEU A 162 -3.17 -4.11 26.64
C LEU A 162 -2.25 -5.18 27.22
N LEU A 163 -1.30 -5.69 26.43
CA LEU A 163 -0.39 -6.76 26.85
C LEU A 163 0.85 -6.27 27.60
N VAL A 164 1.24 -5.00 27.44
CA VAL A 164 2.51 -4.45 27.97
C VAL A 164 2.29 -3.42 29.10
N GLU A 165 1.05 -3.16 29.51
CA GLU A 165 0.66 -2.10 30.46
C GLU A 165 1.11 -0.70 30.01
N CYS A 166 0.19 0.05 29.38
CA CYS A 166 0.33 1.50 29.14
C CYS A 166 0.20 2.33 30.44
N GLY A 167 0.97 1.98 31.47
CA GLY A 167 1.17 2.83 32.62
C GLY A 167 2.03 4.07 32.27
N PRO A 168 2.07 5.10 33.14
CA PRO A 168 2.78 6.36 32.89
C PRO A 168 4.29 6.23 32.62
N THR A 169 4.86 5.04 32.80
CA THR A 169 6.30 4.75 32.67
C THR A 169 6.78 4.45 31.26
N GLY A 170 5.87 4.37 30.27
CA GLY A 170 6.23 4.22 28.85
C GLY A 170 6.80 2.83 28.49
N ILE A 171 7.03 2.63 27.19
CA ILE A 171 7.60 1.40 26.64
C ILE A 171 9.10 1.38 26.97
N THR A 172 9.53 0.53 27.89
CA THR A 172 10.96 0.30 28.13
C THR A 172 11.54 -0.58 27.01
N PRO A 173 12.85 -0.45 26.69
CA PRO A 173 13.49 -1.29 25.67
C PRO A 173 13.30 -2.79 25.90
N GLU A 174 13.25 -3.21 27.17
CA GLU A 174 13.07 -4.60 27.57
C GLU A 174 11.67 -5.14 27.26
N SER A 175 10.62 -4.36 27.51
CA SER A 175 9.24 -4.78 27.23
C SER A 175 8.94 -4.81 25.73
N ALA A 176 9.53 -3.87 24.97
CA ALA A 176 9.49 -3.90 23.51
C ALA A 176 10.16 -5.16 22.92
N LEU A 177 11.33 -5.55 23.46
CA LEU A 177 12.05 -6.73 23.02
C LEU A 177 11.25 -8.01 23.30
N LEU A 178 10.67 -8.12 24.50
CA LEU A 178 9.84 -9.26 24.89
C LEU A 178 8.61 -9.41 23.98
N PHE A 179 7.91 -8.30 23.68
CA PHE A 179 6.76 -8.32 22.78
C PHE A 179 7.15 -8.72 21.34
N GLY A 180 8.29 -8.23 20.86
CA GLY A 180 8.87 -8.65 19.58
C GLY A 180 9.09 -10.17 19.52
N ILE A 181 9.68 -10.75 20.57
CA ILE A 181 9.93 -12.19 20.67
C ILE A 181 8.61 -12.99 20.73
N LEU A 182 7.65 -12.55 21.55
CA LEU A 182 6.35 -13.22 21.69
C LEU A 182 5.55 -13.22 20.38
N SER A 183 5.51 -12.07 19.69
CA SER A 183 4.82 -11.95 18.39
C SER A 183 5.48 -12.79 17.30
N ALA A 184 6.81 -12.82 17.24
CA ALA A 184 7.55 -13.68 16.31
C ALA A 184 7.31 -15.16 16.63
N GLY A 185 7.32 -15.54 17.90
CA GLY A 185 7.02 -16.88 18.37
C GLY A 185 5.59 -17.32 18.01
N ALA A 186 4.60 -16.44 18.22
CA ALA A 186 3.21 -16.70 17.83
C ALA A 186 3.05 -16.88 16.32
N ALA A 187 3.72 -16.04 15.50
CA ALA A 187 3.73 -16.18 14.06
C ALA A 187 4.35 -17.52 13.61
N MET A 188 5.50 -17.90 14.20
CA MET A 188 6.13 -19.21 13.93
C MET A 188 5.24 -20.37 14.37
N GLY A 189 4.59 -20.27 15.52
CA GLY A 189 3.65 -21.27 16.03
C GLY A 189 2.43 -21.44 15.12
N LEU A 190 1.88 -20.33 14.60
CA LEU A 190 0.78 -20.35 13.64
C LEU A 190 1.20 -21.04 12.34
N VAL A 191 2.37 -20.69 11.79
CA VAL A 191 2.92 -21.34 10.59
C VAL A 191 3.15 -22.83 10.82
N TYR A 192 3.70 -23.20 11.98
CA TYR A 192 3.88 -24.59 12.36
C TYR A 192 2.54 -25.35 12.43
N LEU A 193 1.52 -24.76 13.04
CA LEU A 193 0.18 -25.35 13.10
C LEU A 193 -0.42 -25.51 11.69
N ILE A 194 -0.38 -24.45 10.87
CA ILE A 194 -0.86 -24.46 9.47
C ILE A 194 -0.19 -25.59 8.69
N THR A 195 1.12 -25.78 8.82
CA THR A 195 1.84 -26.82 8.06
C THR A 195 1.56 -28.24 8.57
N ARG A 196 1.10 -28.39 9.82
CA ARG A 196 0.72 -29.68 10.42
C ARG A 196 -0.74 -30.07 10.21
N LEU A 197 -1.60 -29.15 9.77
CA LEU A 197 -2.97 -29.47 9.42
C LEU A 197 -3.00 -30.39 8.19
N ASP A 198 -3.83 -31.43 8.23
CA ASP A 198 -4.05 -32.31 7.09
C ASP A 198 -4.95 -31.62 6.06
N TRP A 199 -4.30 -30.82 5.21
CA TRP A 199 -4.96 -30.09 4.13
C TRP A 199 -5.72 -31.01 3.18
N GLY A 200 -5.30 -32.26 2.99
CA GLY A 200 -5.99 -33.22 2.12
C GLY A 200 -7.38 -33.56 2.65
N SER A 201 -7.50 -33.79 3.96
CA SER A 201 -8.79 -34.02 4.62
C SER A 201 -9.68 -32.77 4.66
N ILE A 202 -9.09 -31.59 4.81
CA ILE A 202 -9.82 -30.31 4.86
C ILE A 202 -10.37 -29.93 3.48
N LEU A 203 -9.55 -30.03 2.42
CA LEU A 203 -9.94 -29.68 1.06
C LEU A 203 -11.05 -30.59 0.53
N LYS A 204 -11.00 -31.89 0.86
CA LYS A 204 -12.07 -32.86 0.59
C LYS A 204 -13.43 -32.48 1.18
N ARG A 205 -13.44 -31.91 2.39
CA ARG A 205 -14.68 -31.46 3.04
C ARG A 205 -15.27 -30.20 2.40
N VAL A 206 -14.46 -29.42 1.71
CA VAL A 206 -14.86 -28.17 1.05
C VAL A 206 -15.19 -28.39 -0.44
N GLY A 207 -15.05 -29.63 -0.95
CA GLY A 207 -15.39 -29.98 -2.33
C GLY A 207 -14.40 -29.43 -3.37
N LEU A 208 -13.20 -29.06 -2.92
CA LEU A 208 -12.09 -28.59 -3.76
C LEU A 208 -11.09 -29.74 -3.91
N ASP A 209 -11.55 -30.82 -4.52
CA ASP A 209 -10.70 -31.95 -4.89
C ASP A 209 -10.04 -31.63 -6.24
N ALA A 210 -8.71 -31.64 -6.27
CA ALA A 210 -7.92 -31.71 -7.51
C ALA A 210 -7.70 -33.18 -7.89
#